data_AF-A0AAV0WFM6-F1
#
_entry.id   AF-A0AAV0WFM6-F1
#
_cell.length_a   1.000
_cell.length_b   1.000
_cell.length_c   1.000
_cell.angle_alpha   90.00
_cell.angle_beta   90.00
_cell.angle_gamma   90.00
#
_symmetry.space_group_name_H-M   'P 1'
#
loop_
_entity.id
_entity.type
_entity.pdbx_description
1 polymer ?
#
loop_
_entity_poly.entity_id
_entity_poly.type
_entity_poly.pdbx_seq_one_letter_code
_entity_poly.pdbx_strand_id
1 'polypeptide(L)'
;MSDIRNWSKEYLTEFTSIYREQPCLWKIKDKWLYTNRNLKTMAYEKLANFAQTVYSDANKTWVVQRVQSLRGSFRKEFNKWNETRNKTGSSTDSVHVPSLWYYNQLLFTKEQETPEESISNLSDGENNDAMMSTNIHNTTLPEEVNKQLNSEMPLQVCNVPIKKKNY
;
A
#
# COMPACT_ATOMS: atom_id res chain seq x y z
N MET A 1 15.56 -10.04 16.06
CA MET A 1 14.61 -9.21 15.28
C MET A 1 13.81 -8.37 16.27
N SER A 2 14.06 -7.07 16.40
CA SER A 2 13.44 -6.22 17.44
C SER A 2 11.92 -6.16 17.26
N ASP A 3 11.14 -6.29 18.31
CA ASP A 3 9.67 -6.16 18.22
C ASP A 3 9.28 -4.72 17.88
N ILE A 4 8.28 -4.52 17.01
CA ILE A 4 7.78 -3.19 16.62
C ILE A 4 7.16 -2.47 17.84
N ARG A 5 6.68 -3.23 18.82
CA ARG A 5 6.17 -2.69 20.10
C ARG A 5 7.26 -1.96 20.90
N ASN A 6 8.53 -2.20 20.61
CA ASN A 6 9.66 -1.56 21.29
C ASN A 6 10.12 -0.27 20.58
N TRP A 7 9.47 0.13 19.49
CA TRP A 7 9.78 1.39 18.83
C TRP A 7 9.19 2.57 19.61
N SER A 8 9.89 3.70 19.59
CA SER A 8 9.33 4.93 20.15
C SER A 8 8.08 5.34 19.36
N LYS A 9 7.18 6.05 20.03
CA LYS A 9 5.90 6.46 19.44
C LYS A 9 6.13 7.41 18.26
N GLU A 10 7.12 8.28 18.38
CA GLU A 10 7.53 9.26 17.38
C GLU A 10 8.07 8.54 16.14
N TYR A 11 9.01 7.60 16.33
CA TYR A 11 9.60 6.86 15.23
C TYR A 11 8.55 6.02 14.48
N LEU A 12 7.69 5.30 15.21
CA LEU A 12 6.65 4.51 14.56
C LEU A 12 5.63 5.40 13.86
N THR A 13 5.30 6.57 14.40
CA THR A 13 4.39 7.53 13.75
C THR A 13 4.95 8.06 12.44
N GLU A 14 6.23 8.43 12.39
CA GLU A 14 6.87 8.86 11.16
C GLU A 14 7.01 7.70 10.16
N PHE A 15 7.37 6.51 10.64
CA PHE A 15 7.46 5.33 9.79
C PHE A 15 6.12 4.99 9.13
N THR A 16 5.02 4.99 9.89
CA THR A 16 3.68 4.73 9.37
C THR A 16 3.17 5.86 8.49
N SER A 17 3.56 7.11 8.75
CA SER A 17 3.26 8.26 7.91
C SER A 17 3.86 8.10 6.51
N ILE A 18 5.17 7.82 6.44
CA ILE A 18 5.85 7.54 5.16
C ILE A 18 5.20 6.35 4.47
N TYR A 19 4.90 5.28 5.21
CA TYR A 19 4.24 4.09 4.66
C TYR A 19 2.85 4.41 4.07
N ARG A 20 2.05 5.24 4.75
CA ARG A 20 0.73 5.70 4.28
C ARG A 20 0.85 6.46 2.96
N GLU A 21 1.87 7.29 2.78
CA GLU A 21 2.13 8.02 1.54
C GLU A 21 2.53 7.14 0.35
N GLN A 22 2.82 5.84 0.56
CA GLN A 22 3.22 4.92 -0.50
C GLN A 22 2.08 3.97 -0.91
N PRO A 23 1.07 4.43 -1.69
CA PRO A 23 -0.08 3.60 -2.06
C PRO A 23 0.30 2.36 -2.87
N CYS A 24 1.43 2.38 -3.57
CA CYS A 24 1.96 1.19 -4.26
C CYS A 24 2.26 0.01 -3.32
N LEU A 25 2.41 0.25 -2.01
CA LEU A 25 2.68 -0.80 -1.02
C LEU A 25 1.41 -1.40 -0.41
N TRP A 26 0.29 -0.69 -0.40
CA TRP A 26 -0.88 -1.09 0.38
C TRP A 26 -2.22 -1.02 -0.37
N LYS A 27 -2.34 -0.22 -1.43
CA LYS A 27 -3.59 -0.02 -2.17
C LYS A 27 -3.77 -1.08 -3.26
N ILE A 28 -4.19 -2.28 -2.85
CA ILE A 28 -4.35 -3.46 -3.71
C ILE A 28 -5.40 -3.21 -4.81
N LYS A 29 -6.47 -2.47 -4.50
CA LYS A 29 -7.53 -2.13 -5.46
C LYS A 29 -7.01 -1.35 -6.68
N ASP A 30 -5.95 -0.55 -6.51
CA ASP A 30 -5.32 0.20 -7.59
C ASP A 30 -4.25 -0.66 -8.29
N LYS A 31 -4.68 -1.51 -9.23
CA LYS A 31 -3.79 -2.46 -9.92
C LYS A 31 -2.54 -1.82 -10.55
N TRP A 32 -2.68 -0.61 -11.11
CA TRP A 32 -1.56 0.11 -11.74
C TRP A 32 -0.47 0.47 -10.73
N LEU A 33 -0.84 1.02 -9.56
CA LEU A 33 0.09 1.35 -8.48
C LEU A 33 0.67 0.09 -7.84
N TYR A 34 -0.18 -0.88 -7.52
CA TYR A 34 0.22 -2.07 -6.77
C TYR A 34 1.06 -3.05 -7.58
N THR A 35 0.89 -3.15 -8.90
CA THR A 35 1.66 -4.10 -9.71
C THR A 35 3.04 -3.55 -10.09
N ASN A 36 3.22 -2.22 -10.06
CA ASN A 36 4.45 -1.58 -10.51
C ASN A 36 5.63 -1.87 -9.56
N ARG A 37 6.57 -2.69 -10.04
CA ARG A 37 7.78 -3.11 -9.29
C ARG A 37 8.75 -1.96 -9.01
N ASN A 38 8.83 -0.98 -9.91
CA ASN A 38 9.72 0.17 -9.76
C ASN A 38 9.21 1.09 -8.64
N LEU A 39 7.90 1.40 -8.65
CA LEU A 39 7.28 2.19 -7.58
C LEU A 39 7.42 1.50 -6.21
N LYS A 40 7.21 0.18 -6.14
CA LYS A 40 7.43 -0.58 -4.90
C LYS A 40 8.87 -0.52 -4.42
N THR A 41 9.83 -0.61 -5.35
CA THR A 41 11.25 -0.55 -5.00
C THR A 41 11.63 0.81 -4.44
N MET A 42 11.25 1.90 -5.11
CA MET A 42 11.46 3.26 -4.63
C MET A 42 10.78 3.52 -3.27
N ALA A 43 9.56 3.02 -3.08
CA ALA A 43 8.84 3.15 -1.82
C ALA A 43 9.53 2.42 -0.65
N TYR A 44 10.00 1.19 -0.87
CA TYR A 44 10.75 0.47 0.15
C TYR A 44 12.13 1.09 0.42
N GLU A 45 12.78 1.65 -0.59
CA GLU A 45 14.04 2.41 -0.42
C GLU A 45 13.82 3.68 0.40
N LYS A 46 12.73 4.44 0.15
CA LYS A 46 12.36 5.61 0.97
C LYS A 46 12.21 5.22 2.45
N LEU A 47 11.50 4.13 2.73
CA LEU A 47 11.35 3.59 4.09
C LEU A 47 12.67 3.07 4.68
N ALA A 48 13.54 2.46 3.86
CA ALA A 48 14.84 1.98 4.31
C ALA A 48 15.78 3.12 4.69
N ASN A 49 15.82 4.18 3.88
CA ASN A 49 16.60 5.39 4.16
C ASN A 49 16.15 6.05 5.47
N PHE A 50 14.84 6.12 5.72
CA PHE A 50 14.33 6.57 7.01
C PHE A 50 14.74 5.63 8.15
N ALA A 51 14.62 4.31 7.96
CA ALA A 51 14.98 3.36 9.00
C ALA A 51 16.47 3.38 9.35
N GLN A 52 17.34 3.69 8.38
CA GLN A 52 18.79 3.80 8.56
C GLN A 52 19.21 4.94 9.49
N THR A 53 18.36 5.97 9.69
CA THR A 53 18.69 7.07 10.60
C THR A 53 18.72 6.62 12.07
N VAL A 54 18.04 5.52 12.41
CA VAL A 54 18.00 4.94 13.76
C VAL A 54 18.67 3.56 13.80
N TYR A 55 18.54 2.78 12.74
CA TYR A 55 19.04 1.42 12.64
C TYR A 55 19.96 1.30 11.42
N SER A 56 21.28 1.44 11.61
CA SER A 56 22.28 1.38 10.53
C SER A 56 22.15 0.15 9.62
N ASP A 57 21.71 -0.98 10.17
CA ASP A 57 21.62 -2.26 9.46
C ASP A 57 20.28 -2.42 8.71
N ALA A 58 19.42 -1.39 8.72
CA ALA A 58 18.15 -1.43 8.03
C ALA A 58 18.36 -1.46 6.51
N ASN A 59 17.92 -2.55 5.89
CA ASN A 59 17.89 -2.71 4.45
C ASN A 59 16.44 -2.90 3.95
N LYS A 60 16.28 -2.96 2.63
CA LYS A 60 14.97 -3.19 1.99
C LYS A 60 14.24 -4.41 2.58
N THR A 61 14.94 -5.53 2.74
CA THR A 61 14.37 -6.78 3.29
C THR A 61 13.89 -6.61 4.73
N TRP A 62 14.67 -5.91 5.55
CA TRP A 62 14.32 -5.58 6.92
C TRP A 62 13.02 -4.78 6.97
N VAL A 63 12.91 -3.74 6.14
CA VAL A 63 11.69 -2.90 6.05
C VAL A 63 10.48 -3.72 5.60
N VAL A 64 10.63 -4.58 4.59
CA VAL A 64 9.55 -5.46 4.13
C VAL A 64 9.03 -6.32 5.27
N GLN A 65 9.93 -6.90 6.06
CA GLN A 65 9.55 -7.70 7.24
C GLN A 65 8.84 -6.84 8.28
N ARG A 66 9.25 -5.58 8.51
CA ARG A 66 8.56 -4.66 9.43
C ARG A 66 7.16 -4.30 8.98
N VAL A 67 7.00 -3.95 7.71
CA VAL A 67 5.69 -3.65 7.12
C VAL A 67 4.78 -4.88 7.23
N GLN A 68 5.31 -6.07 6.95
CA GLN A 68 4.53 -7.31 7.07
C GLN A 68 4.10 -7.59 8.50
N SER A 69 4.98 -7.44 9.48
CA SER A 69 4.64 -7.59 10.89
C SER A 69 3.63 -6.52 11.36
N LEU A 70 3.76 -5.27 10.92
CA LEU A 70 2.81 -4.19 11.21
C LEU A 70 1.40 -4.53 10.74
N ARG A 71 1.26 -4.92 9.47
CA ARG A 71 -0.02 -5.34 8.88
C ARG A 71 -0.57 -6.58 9.57
N GLY A 72 0.30 -7.55 9.88
CA GLY A 72 -0.08 -8.76 10.59
C GLY A 72 -0.71 -8.48 11.96
N SER A 73 -0.12 -7.57 12.74
CA SER A 73 -0.66 -7.14 14.03
C SER A 73 -1.98 -6.38 13.88
N PHE A 74 -2.06 -5.46 12.91
CA PHE A 74 -3.31 -4.74 12.62
C PHE A 74 -4.45 -5.69 12.26
N ARG A 75 -4.22 -6.61 11.32
CA ARG A 75 -5.23 -7.58 10.87
C ARG A 75 -5.75 -8.47 12.01
N LYS A 76 -4.87 -8.89 12.92
CA LYS A 76 -5.27 -9.68 14.10
C LYS A 76 -6.22 -8.90 15.01
N GLU A 77 -5.88 -7.65 15.32
CA GLU A 77 -6.74 -6.77 16.13
C GLU A 77 -8.05 -6.44 15.41
N PHE A 78 -7.99 -6.15 14.11
CA PHE A 78 -9.16 -5.84 13.29
C PHE A 78 -10.12 -7.03 13.20
N ASN A 79 -9.62 -8.24 12.95
CA ASN A 79 -10.43 -9.45 12.90
C ASN A 79 -11.11 -9.72 14.24
N LYS A 80 -10.39 -9.59 15.36
CA LYS A 80 -10.96 -9.78 16.70
C LYS A 80 -12.08 -8.78 17.00
N TRP A 81 -11.91 -7.51 16.61
CA TRP A 81 -12.96 -6.51 16.71
C TRP A 81 -14.17 -6.86 15.82
N ASN A 82 -13.93 -7.29 14.58
CA ASN A 82 -14.99 -7.64 13.63
C ASN A 82 -15.77 -8.88 14.07
N GLU A 83 -15.09 -9.92 14.56
CA GLU A 83 -15.69 -11.16 15.06
C GLU A 83 -16.56 -10.92 16.30
N THR A 84 -16.09 -10.11 17.25
CA THR A 84 -16.88 -9.79 18.46
C THR A 84 -18.07 -8.91 18.14
N ARG A 85 -17.93 -7.97 17.19
CA ARG A 85 -19.02 -7.11 16.73
C ARG A 85 -20.11 -7.86 15.97
N ASN A 86 -19.75 -8.82 15.11
CA ASN A 86 -20.69 -9.52 14.23
C ASN A 86 -21.26 -10.81 14.85
N LYS A 87 -20.87 -11.16 16.09
CA LYS A 87 -21.46 -12.29 16.82
C LYS A 87 -22.87 -11.95 17.30
N THR A 88 -23.86 -12.39 16.53
CA THR A 88 -25.28 -12.39 16.91
C THR A 88 -25.46 -13.24 18.17
N GLY A 89 -25.69 -12.61 19.33
CA GLY A 89 -25.85 -13.27 20.64
C GLY A 89 -24.80 -12.90 21.69
N SER A 90 -23.82 -12.04 21.36
CA SER A 90 -22.96 -11.44 22.37
C SER A 90 -23.72 -10.33 23.09
N SER A 91 -23.74 -10.35 24.42
CA SER A 91 -24.18 -9.19 25.20
C SER A 91 -23.41 -7.96 24.74
N THR A 92 -24.08 -6.83 24.54
CA THR A 92 -23.54 -5.57 24.00
C THR A 92 -22.31 -5.02 24.75
N ASP A 93 -21.98 -5.59 25.91
CA ASP A 93 -20.88 -5.18 26.78
C ASP A 93 -19.50 -5.78 26.45
N SER A 94 -19.36 -6.64 25.42
CA SER A 94 -18.08 -7.34 25.15
C SER A 94 -17.50 -7.13 23.74
N VAL A 95 -17.65 -5.95 23.16
CA VAL A 95 -16.95 -5.61 21.90
C VAL A 95 -15.46 -5.39 22.20
N HIS A 96 -14.57 -6.15 21.54
CA HIS A 96 -13.12 -6.03 21.76
C HIS A 96 -12.61 -4.68 21.28
N VAL A 97 -12.22 -3.78 22.19
CA VAL A 97 -11.58 -2.50 21.83
C VAL A 97 -10.11 -2.77 21.49
N PRO A 98 -9.63 -2.38 20.29
CA PRO A 98 -8.23 -2.54 19.92
C PRO A 98 -7.32 -1.82 20.92
N SER A 99 -6.40 -2.56 21.55
CA SER A 99 -5.43 -2.03 22.53
C SER A 99 -4.19 -1.40 21.86
N LEU A 100 -4.07 -1.58 20.54
CA LEU A 100 -2.90 -1.18 19.78
C LEU A 100 -2.90 0.34 19.55
N TRP A 101 -1.97 1.05 20.17
CA TRP A 101 -1.94 2.52 20.12
C TRP A 101 -1.86 3.08 18.69
N TYR A 102 -1.17 2.39 17.78
CA TYR A 102 -1.00 2.78 16.38
C TYR A 102 -2.10 2.23 15.46
N TYR A 103 -3.16 1.63 16.02
CA TYR A 103 -4.28 1.08 15.25
C TYR A 103 -4.89 2.13 14.30
N ASN A 104 -5.13 3.33 14.81
CA ASN A 104 -5.69 4.44 14.02
C ASN A 104 -4.80 4.87 12.86
N GLN A 105 -3.48 4.69 12.99
CA GLN A 105 -2.54 5.05 11.92
C GLN A 105 -2.64 4.09 10.75
N LEU A 106 -2.95 2.82 10.99
CA LEU A 106 -3.10 1.76 9.98
C LEU A 106 -4.53 1.61 9.45
N LEU A 107 -5.49 2.42 9.90
CA LEU A 107 -6.90 2.30 9.50
C LEU A 107 -7.12 2.42 7.97
N PHE A 108 -6.22 3.12 7.25
CA PHE A 108 -6.26 3.24 5.79
C PHE A 108 -6.09 1.91 5.05
N THR A 109 -5.51 0.89 5.68
CA THR A 109 -5.37 -0.44 5.06
C THR A 109 -6.63 -1.30 5.19
N LYS A 110 -7.59 -0.90 6.05
CA LYS A 110 -8.81 -1.68 6.33
C LYS A 110 -9.60 -2.05 5.08
N GLU A 111 -9.82 -1.10 4.17
CA GLU A 111 -10.61 -1.31 2.94
C GLU A 111 -9.99 -2.34 1.98
N GLN A 112 -8.71 -2.65 2.19
CA GLN A 112 -7.95 -3.62 1.40
C GLN A 112 -7.95 -5.00 2.08
N GLU A 113 -8.40 -5.10 3.33
CA GLU A 113 -8.41 -6.32 4.13
C GLU A 113 -9.76 -7.03 4.15
N THR A 114 -10.86 -6.33 3.87
CA THR A 114 -12.15 -6.98 3.65
C THR A 114 -12.08 -7.80 2.37
N PRO A 115 -12.18 -9.14 2.42
CA PRO A 115 -12.45 -9.92 1.22
C PRO A 115 -13.75 -9.37 0.66
N GLU A 116 -13.76 -8.88 -0.58
CA GLU A 116 -15.04 -8.78 -1.26
C GLU A 116 -15.63 -10.18 -1.27
N GLU A 117 -16.87 -10.28 -0.81
CA GLU A 117 -17.58 -11.55 -0.69
C GLU A 117 -17.38 -12.33 -1.97
N SER A 118 -16.81 -13.52 -1.88
CA SER A 118 -16.62 -14.39 -3.03
C SER A 118 -17.99 -14.57 -3.68
N ILE A 119 -18.20 -13.99 -4.86
CA ILE A 119 -19.34 -14.30 -5.71
C ILE A 119 -19.28 -15.80 -5.99
N SER A 120 -20.14 -16.53 -5.27
CA SER A 120 -20.37 -17.96 -5.43
C SER A 120 -20.94 -18.19 -6.83
N ASN A 121 -20.09 -18.49 -7.80
CA ASN A 121 -20.53 -19.02 -9.09
C ASN A 121 -20.93 -20.49 -8.92
N LEU A 122 -22.08 -20.73 -8.27
CA LEU A 122 -22.82 -21.97 -8.38
C LEU A 122 -23.98 -21.71 -9.34
N SER A 123 -23.64 -21.64 -10.63
CA SER A 123 -24.64 -21.85 -11.68
C SER A 123 -24.76 -23.35 -11.88
N ASP A 124 -25.75 -23.97 -11.22
CA ASP A 124 -26.28 -25.25 -11.68
C ASP A 124 -26.95 -24.99 -13.03
N GLY A 125 -26.34 -25.54 -14.07
CA GLY A 125 -26.74 -25.35 -15.45
C GLY A 125 -25.88 -26.22 -16.33
N GLU A 126 -26.22 -27.50 -16.38
CA GLU A 126 -25.77 -28.44 -17.39
C GLU A 126 -25.91 -27.80 -18.78
N ASN A 127 -24.85 -27.84 -19.60
CA ASN A 127 -24.88 -28.16 -21.03
C ASN A 127 -23.45 -28.15 -21.61
N ASN A 128 -23.14 -29.20 -22.38
CA ASN A 128 -21.84 -29.55 -22.92
C ASN A 128 -21.40 -28.69 -24.14
N ASP A 129 -20.08 -28.63 -24.30
CA ASP A 129 -19.26 -28.53 -25.53
C ASP A 129 -19.40 -27.34 -26.51
N ALA A 130 -18.38 -26.46 -26.54
CA ALA A 130 -17.72 -26.00 -27.78
C ALA A 130 -16.49 -25.10 -27.53
N MET A 131 -15.33 -25.67 -27.86
CA MET A 131 -14.08 -25.12 -28.41
C MET A 131 -13.93 -23.60 -28.73
N MET A 132 -12.85 -23.02 -28.17
CA MET A 132 -11.85 -22.09 -28.77
C MET A 132 -12.25 -20.64 -29.15
N SER A 133 -11.59 -19.65 -28.53
CA SER A 133 -10.54 -18.84 -29.19
C SER A 133 -10.19 -17.59 -28.37
N THR A 134 -8.88 -17.35 -28.24
CA THR A 134 -8.25 -16.08 -27.91
C THR A 134 -8.60 -14.99 -28.94
N ASN A 135 -8.95 -13.78 -28.49
CA ASN A 135 -8.71 -12.48 -29.15
C ASN A 135 -9.15 -11.35 -28.19
N ILE A 136 -8.21 -10.58 -27.61
CA ILE A 136 -7.71 -9.29 -28.12
C ILE A 136 -8.83 -8.45 -28.77
N HIS A 137 -9.23 -7.40 -28.07
CA HIS A 137 -9.77 -6.20 -28.71
C HIS A 137 -9.07 -4.98 -28.09
N ASN A 138 -8.02 -4.54 -28.79
CA ASN A 138 -7.53 -3.17 -28.69
C ASN A 138 -8.32 -2.30 -29.67
N THR A 139 -8.40 -1.01 -29.34
CA THR A 139 -8.83 0.14 -30.18
C THR A 139 -10.35 0.34 -30.14
N THR A 140 -10.86 1.46 -29.58
CA THR A 140 -10.81 2.75 -30.26
C THR A 140 -11.07 3.90 -29.27
N LEU A 141 -10.18 4.90 -29.31
CA LEU A 141 -10.31 6.22 -28.68
C LEU A 141 -11.52 6.99 -29.24
N PRO A 142 -12.08 7.92 -28.46
CA PRO A 142 -12.15 9.29 -29.00
C PRO A 142 -11.28 10.27 -28.22
N GLU A 143 -10.51 11.05 -28.98
CA GLU A 143 -9.85 12.29 -28.61
C GLU A 143 -10.89 13.36 -28.23
N GLU A 144 -10.72 13.97 -27.05
CA GLU A 144 -11.17 15.29 -26.57
C GLU A 144 -11.27 15.16 -25.04
N VAL A 145 -10.42 15.74 -24.20
CA VAL A 145 -10.17 17.17 -24.02
C VAL A 145 -8.82 17.31 -23.32
N ASN A 146 -7.83 17.86 -24.03
CA ASN A 146 -6.57 18.29 -23.43
C ASN A 146 -6.33 19.74 -23.83
N LYS A 147 -6.88 20.67 -23.04
CA LYS A 147 -6.57 22.11 -23.08
C LYS A 147 -6.97 22.76 -21.75
N GLN A 148 -6.12 23.69 -21.28
CA GLN A 148 -6.00 24.26 -19.92
C GLN A 148 -5.44 23.24 -18.90
N LEU A 149 -4.26 23.38 -18.31
CA LEU A 149 -3.50 24.58 -17.93
C LEU A 149 -1.99 24.31 -18.08
N ASN A 150 -1.35 24.97 -19.05
CA ASN A 150 0.09 25.21 -19.07
C ASN A 150 0.29 26.68 -19.46
N SER A 151 0.14 27.56 -18.48
CA SER A 151 0.59 28.95 -18.43
C SER A 151 0.60 29.26 -16.93
N GLU A 152 1.68 29.58 -16.23
CA GLU A 152 2.98 30.16 -16.56
C GLU A 152 3.97 29.66 -15.50
N MET A 153 5.22 29.34 -15.86
CA MET A 153 6.40 29.93 -15.20
C MET A 153 7.71 29.48 -15.89
N PRO A 154 8.72 30.36 -15.95
CA PRO A 154 9.71 30.38 -17.03
C PRO A 154 10.92 29.47 -16.82
N LEU A 155 11.52 29.13 -17.97
CA LEU A 155 12.83 28.50 -18.13
C LEU A 155 13.94 29.25 -17.38
N GLN A 156 14.78 28.51 -16.64
CA GLN A 156 16.15 28.88 -16.33
C GLN A 156 17.03 27.63 -16.43
N VAL A 157 17.56 27.39 -17.64
CA VAL A 157 18.72 26.53 -17.87
C VAL A 157 19.94 27.42 -17.77
N CYS A 158 20.77 27.24 -16.74
CA CYS A 158 22.18 27.68 -16.77
C CYS A 158 23.08 26.70 -15.98
N ASN A 159 23.82 25.91 -16.74
CA ASN A 159 25.26 25.64 -16.60
C ASN A 159 25.77 24.68 -15.50
N VAL A 160 26.15 23.48 -15.98
CA VAL A 160 27.10 22.54 -15.37
C VAL A 160 28.51 23.16 -15.34
N PRO A 161 29.28 23.07 -14.24
CA PRO A 161 30.68 23.50 -14.22
C PRO A 161 31.59 22.40 -14.78
N ILE A 162 32.25 22.64 -15.91
CA ILE A 162 33.38 21.84 -16.38
C ILE A 162 34.66 22.48 -15.88
N LYS A 163 35.33 21.84 -14.90
CA LYS A 163 36.68 22.21 -14.46
C LYS A 163 37.68 21.88 -15.59
N LYS A 164 38.31 22.89 -16.19
CA LYS A 164 39.54 22.70 -16.98
C LYS A 164 40.73 23.22 -16.18
N LYS A 165 41.75 22.36 -16.07
CA LYS A 165 43.04 22.60 -15.41
C LYS A 165 43.86 23.55 -16.27
N ASN A 166 44.50 24.54 -15.65
CA ASN A 166 45.52 25.37 -16.27
C ASN A 166 46.83 24.60 -16.39
N TYR A 167 47.44 24.65 -17.57
CA TYR A 167 48.90 24.61 -17.78
C TYR A 167 49.19 25.43 -19.03
#